data_AF-A0AAW1XYX5-F1
#
_entry.id   AF-A0AAW1XYX5-F1
#
_cell.length_a   1.000
_cell.length_b   1.000
_cell.length_c   1.000
_cell.angle_alpha   90.00
_cell.angle_beta   90.00
_cell.angle_gamma   90.00
#
_symmetry.space_group_name_H-M   'P 1'
#
loop_
_entity.id
_entity.type
_entity.pdbx_description
1 polymer ?
#
loop_
_entity_poly.entity_id
_entity_poly.type
_entity_poly.pdbx_seq_one_letter_code
_entity_poly.pdbx_strand_id
1 'polypeptide(L)'
;MNRFCELSGQNVNFEKSKLYCSPNTNRNLAKEISSICGSPLTHDLGKYLGMPLIHSRISKQTYAEVIDKVQNRLAGWKSKTLNMAGRLTLIQAVTSSTPVYAMQTAKLPSCTTKTLDKLNRDFLWGDCDGKKKIHLVKWESVCKPKWLGGLGIKKAATMNQAMLAKTSWRMLQKDEGLWSEVFRSKYLRKDNLLADSYKKPTSCSSTWSSVCYGASILRKGLKWRIGDGASAHFWTNKWSDAGILGNHALDSSMIDNDMLVQDFWNNNEWDRILLYACLPPEIVEQIISIPISISGHEDRLIWNHSTNGQFSVKSAYLSTLEVNIGLSQSWKLIWSLKIPPKLKMFTWLLFQGRLLTNVNRVKRNLTQNPCCPHCAGTPETMTHLFRDCPKARAIWIAIGRPTTMQRTDRLDWEAWITANIFQKNCKFMDFDWSHLFLFVCWYIWKWRNKSILISTSRVR
;
A
#
# COMPACT_ATOMS: atom_id res chain seq x y z
N MET A 1 21.18 -40.89 -15.23
CA MET A 1 22.08 -39.82 -14.76
C MET A 1 23.46 -39.95 -15.40
N ASN A 2 24.16 -41.07 -15.22
CA ASN A 2 25.53 -41.28 -15.72
C ASN A 2 25.69 -40.99 -17.22
N ARG A 3 24.77 -41.48 -18.05
CA ARG A 3 24.78 -41.21 -19.50
C ARG A 3 24.66 -39.72 -19.86
N PHE A 4 23.93 -38.93 -19.07
CA PHE A 4 23.88 -37.47 -19.26
C PHE A 4 25.19 -36.82 -18.83
N CYS A 5 25.79 -37.26 -17.71
CA CYS A 5 27.07 -36.76 -17.22
C CYS A 5 28.20 -37.02 -18.23
N GLU A 6 28.25 -38.22 -18.81
CA GLU A 6 29.19 -38.58 -19.87
C GLU A 6 29.04 -37.72 -21.12
N LEU A 7 27.79 -37.51 -21.59
CA LEU A 7 27.52 -36.73 -22.80
C LEU A 7 27.73 -35.22 -22.61
N SER A 8 27.46 -34.69 -21.40
CA SER A 8 27.54 -33.24 -21.12
C SER A 8 28.88 -32.80 -20.53
N GLY A 9 29.69 -33.72 -20.01
CA GLY A 9 30.87 -33.42 -19.20
C GLY A 9 30.55 -32.84 -17.82
N GLN A 10 29.29 -32.82 -17.40
CA GLN A 10 28.86 -32.28 -16.10
C GLN A 10 28.69 -33.37 -15.04
N ASN A 11 29.15 -33.12 -13.82
CA ASN A 11 28.99 -34.02 -12.69
C ASN A 11 27.91 -33.55 -11.71
N VAL A 12 27.18 -34.50 -11.12
CA VAL A 12 26.19 -34.23 -10.07
C VAL A 12 26.91 -34.09 -8.73
N ASN A 13 26.62 -33.02 -8.00
CA ASN A 13 27.08 -32.87 -6.62
C ASN A 13 26.07 -33.52 -5.67
N PHE A 14 26.35 -34.74 -5.22
CA PHE A 14 25.45 -35.49 -4.33
C PHE A 14 25.34 -34.92 -2.91
N GLU A 15 26.28 -34.07 -2.47
CA GLU A 15 26.17 -33.36 -1.19
C GLU A 15 25.10 -32.26 -1.21
N LYS A 16 24.90 -31.64 -2.38
CA LYS A 16 23.88 -30.62 -2.61
C LYS A 16 22.55 -31.21 -3.07
N SER A 17 22.58 -32.38 -3.71
CA SER A 17 21.40 -33.10 -4.16
C SER A 17 20.65 -33.71 -2.97
N LYS A 18 19.31 -33.65 -3.02
CA LYS A 18 18.43 -34.20 -1.99
C LYS A 18 17.26 -34.91 -2.66
N LEU A 19 16.84 -36.02 -2.06
CA LEU A 19 15.67 -36.77 -2.50
C LEU A 19 14.54 -36.63 -1.48
N TYR A 20 13.37 -36.18 -1.92
CA TYR A 20 12.17 -36.15 -1.09
C TYR A 20 11.13 -37.10 -1.67
N CYS A 21 10.64 -38.02 -0.84
CA CYS A 21 9.55 -38.93 -1.18
C CYS A 21 8.26 -38.51 -0.48
N SER A 22 7.12 -38.84 -1.07
CA SER A 22 5.82 -38.61 -0.44
C SER A 22 5.76 -39.34 0.91
N PRO A 23 5.12 -38.76 1.95
CA PRO A 23 4.87 -39.47 3.21
C PRO A 23 4.10 -40.79 3.04
N ASN A 24 3.37 -40.93 1.92
CA ASN A 24 2.63 -42.15 1.58
C ASN A 24 3.48 -43.22 0.88
N THR A 25 4.74 -42.92 0.53
CA THR A 25 5.65 -43.90 -0.09
C THR A 25 6.20 -44.86 0.97
N ASN A 26 6.19 -46.16 0.68
CA ASN A 26 6.79 -47.17 1.55
C ASN A 26 8.26 -46.84 1.83
N ARG A 27 8.69 -46.91 3.10
CA ARG A 27 10.06 -46.56 3.52
C ARG A 27 11.14 -47.42 2.84
N ASN A 28 10.87 -48.69 2.58
CA ASN A 28 11.82 -49.58 1.91
C ASN A 28 12.01 -49.16 0.45
N LEU A 29 10.91 -48.89 -0.25
CA LEU A 29 10.94 -48.36 -1.61
C LEU A 29 11.65 -47.00 -1.68
N ALA A 30 11.40 -46.10 -0.72
CA ALA A 30 12.08 -44.80 -0.67
C ALA A 30 13.61 -44.95 -0.51
N LYS A 31 14.06 -45.90 0.33
CA LYS A 31 15.48 -46.21 0.51
C LYS A 31 16.09 -46.82 -0.75
N GLU A 32 15.36 -47.71 -1.41
CA GLU A 32 15.78 -48.30 -2.68
C GLU A 32 15.98 -47.24 -3.76
N ILE A 33 14.99 -46.34 -3.93
CA ILE A 33 15.10 -45.20 -4.87
C ILE A 33 16.30 -44.31 -4.50
N SER A 34 16.51 -44.04 -3.21
CA SER A 34 17.65 -43.25 -2.73
C SER A 34 18.99 -43.90 -3.06
N SER A 35 19.10 -45.22 -2.90
CA SER A 35 20.28 -46.01 -3.26
C SER A 35 20.56 -45.94 -4.77
N ILE A 36 19.53 -46.15 -5.59
CA ILE A 36 19.62 -46.09 -7.06
C ILE A 36 20.01 -44.68 -7.53
N CYS A 37 19.43 -43.64 -6.94
CA CYS A 37 19.70 -42.25 -7.33
C CYS A 37 20.99 -41.68 -6.73
N GLY A 38 21.58 -42.31 -5.73
CA GLY A 38 22.79 -41.83 -5.03
C GLY A 38 22.58 -40.56 -4.19
N SER A 39 21.34 -40.10 -4.01
CA SER A 39 21.01 -38.88 -3.26
C SER A 39 20.34 -39.21 -1.92
N PRO A 40 20.73 -38.56 -0.81
CA PRO A 40 20.18 -38.86 0.51
C PRO A 40 18.70 -38.48 0.61
N LEU A 41 17.91 -39.33 1.29
CA LEU A 41 16.54 -39.02 1.66
C LEU A 41 16.50 -37.83 2.62
N THR A 42 15.61 -36.90 2.36
CA THR A 42 15.33 -35.76 3.24
C THR A 42 13.83 -35.61 3.46
N HIS A 43 13.47 -35.04 4.61
CA HIS A 43 12.12 -34.55 4.89
C HIS A 43 11.93 -33.08 4.51
N ASP A 44 13.02 -32.40 4.12
CA ASP A 44 13.03 -31.00 3.72
C ASP A 44 14.04 -30.77 2.56
N LEU A 45 13.54 -30.38 1.39
CA LEU A 45 14.40 -30.00 0.27
C LEU A 45 15.12 -28.66 0.51
N GLY A 46 14.73 -27.91 1.54
CA GLY A 46 15.32 -26.63 1.89
C GLY A 46 14.84 -25.52 0.97
N LYS A 47 15.76 -24.78 0.34
CA LYS A 47 15.42 -23.60 -0.45
C LYS A 47 15.80 -23.76 -1.91
N TYR A 48 14.94 -23.24 -2.76
CA TYR A 48 15.20 -23.05 -4.18
C TYR A 48 15.09 -21.57 -4.53
N LEU A 49 16.15 -21.01 -5.12
CA LEU A 49 16.28 -19.58 -5.45
C LEU A 49 15.98 -18.65 -4.27
N GLY A 50 16.23 -19.09 -3.04
CA GLY A 50 15.99 -18.32 -1.81
C GLY A 50 14.58 -18.44 -1.22
N MET A 51 13.68 -19.22 -1.84
CA MET A 51 12.38 -19.57 -1.26
C MET A 51 12.37 -20.98 -0.69
N PRO A 52 11.78 -21.21 0.51
CA PRO A 52 11.58 -22.56 1.02
C PRO A 52 10.68 -23.38 0.08
N LEU A 53 11.10 -24.60 -0.23
CA LEU A 53 10.26 -25.60 -0.86
C LEU A 53 9.30 -26.14 0.21
N ILE A 54 8.02 -25.81 0.08
CA ILE A 54 7.03 -26.05 1.13
C ILE A 54 6.52 -27.48 1.03
N HIS A 55 6.98 -28.34 1.94
CA HIS A 55 6.56 -29.76 2.04
C HIS A 55 5.45 -29.99 3.07
N SER A 56 5.21 -29.02 3.96
CA SER A 56 4.27 -29.11 5.07
C SER A 56 3.45 -27.83 5.21
N ARG A 57 2.55 -27.77 6.21
CA ARG A 57 1.73 -26.59 6.46
C ARG A 57 2.61 -25.39 6.81
N ILE A 58 2.35 -24.24 6.17
CA ILE A 58 3.06 -22.99 6.47
C ILE A 58 2.94 -22.66 7.95
N SER A 59 4.07 -22.48 8.60
CA SER A 59 4.17 -22.07 10.00
C SER A 59 4.83 -20.69 10.11
N LYS A 60 4.93 -20.16 11.33
CA LYS A 60 5.67 -18.92 11.60
C LYS A 60 7.15 -19.05 11.23
N GLN A 61 7.72 -20.25 11.39
CA GLN A 61 9.15 -20.52 11.13
C GLN A 61 9.48 -20.51 9.63
N THR A 62 8.52 -20.84 8.76
CA THR A 62 8.72 -20.90 7.30
C THR A 62 9.29 -19.59 6.73
N TYR A 63 8.93 -18.44 7.31
CA TYR A 63 9.39 -17.12 6.86
C TYR A 63 10.18 -16.36 7.94
N ALA A 64 10.66 -17.04 8.98
CA ALA A 64 11.45 -16.41 10.04
C ALA A 64 12.69 -15.72 9.46
N GLU A 65 13.38 -16.37 8.52
CA GLU A 65 14.59 -15.80 7.91
C GLU A 65 14.36 -14.49 7.15
N VAL A 66 13.15 -14.28 6.62
CA VAL A 66 12.81 -13.00 5.97
C VAL A 66 12.81 -11.88 7.02
N ILE A 67 12.30 -12.19 8.22
CA ILE A 67 12.33 -11.27 9.36
C ILE A 67 13.77 -11.07 9.81
N ASP A 68 14.54 -12.15 9.97
CA ASP A 68 15.94 -12.09 10.43
C ASP A 68 16.80 -11.26 9.48
N LYS A 69 16.61 -11.41 8.15
CA LYS A 69 17.27 -10.57 7.15
C LYS A 69 16.94 -9.09 7.34
N VAL A 70 15.67 -8.74 7.58
CA VAL A 70 15.28 -7.35 7.84
C VAL A 70 15.88 -6.85 9.16
N GLN A 71 15.85 -7.66 10.22
CA GLN A 71 16.43 -7.31 11.51
C GLN A 71 17.94 -7.09 11.43
N ASN A 72 18.67 -7.98 10.75
CA ASN A 72 20.12 -7.87 10.57
C ASN A 72 20.50 -6.61 9.78
N ARG A 73 19.72 -6.25 8.75
CA ARG A 73 19.90 -4.98 8.03
C ARG A 73 19.66 -3.77 8.92
N LEU A 74 18.62 -3.81 9.76
CA LEU A 74 18.29 -2.74 10.70
C LEU A 74 19.34 -2.61 11.83
N ALA A 75 19.82 -3.73 12.37
CA ALA A 75 20.81 -3.77 13.45
C ALA A 75 22.16 -3.18 13.03
N GLY A 76 22.56 -3.41 11.77
CA GLY A 76 23.74 -2.78 11.18
C GLY A 76 23.66 -1.25 11.09
N TRP A 77 22.46 -0.66 11.22
CA TRP A 77 22.28 0.79 11.13
C TRP A 77 22.12 1.43 12.50
N LYS A 78 23.00 2.37 12.83
CA LYS A 78 22.87 3.20 14.02
C LYS A 78 21.66 4.12 13.86
N SER A 79 20.49 3.70 14.36
CA SER A 79 19.28 4.53 14.37
C SER A 79 19.51 5.91 15.02
N LYS A 80 20.49 6.02 15.93
CA LYS A 80 20.90 7.25 16.61
C LYS A 80 21.58 8.31 15.71
N THR A 81 22.21 7.94 14.60
CA THR A 81 22.89 8.90 13.70
C THR A 81 21.97 9.44 12.60
N LEU A 82 20.88 8.73 12.32
CA LEU A 82 19.98 9.06 11.22
C LEU A 82 18.79 9.90 11.69
N ASN A 83 18.50 10.96 10.95
CA ASN A 83 17.24 11.69 11.08
C ASN A 83 16.08 10.88 10.47
N MET A 84 14.84 11.28 10.75
CA MET A 84 13.64 10.57 10.29
C MET A 84 13.56 10.41 8.76
N ALA A 85 14.03 11.41 7.99
CA ALA A 85 14.05 11.33 6.54
C ALA A 85 15.04 10.25 6.05
N GLY A 86 16.24 10.17 6.64
CA GLY A 86 17.22 9.13 6.32
C GLY A 86 16.71 7.73 6.65
N ARG A 87 16.03 7.55 7.79
CA ARG A 87 15.42 6.26 8.15
C ARG A 87 14.30 5.86 7.19
N LEU A 88 13.46 6.81 6.77
CA LEU A 88 12.44 6.57 5.75
C LEU A 88 13.06 6.08 4.44
N THR A 89 14.14 6.72 3.98
CA THR A 89 14.86 6.31 2.77
C THR A 89 15.37 4.86 2.89
N LEU A 90 15.98 4.49 4.01
CA LEU A 90 16.48 3.13 4.22
C LEU A 90 15.35 2.09 4.29
N ILE A 91 14.21 2.44 4.90
CA ILE A 91 13.04 1.57 4.93
C ILE A 91 12.56 1.28 3.50
N GLN A 92 12.46 2.31 2.67
CA GLN A 92 11.95 2.18 1.30
C GLN A 92 12.93 1.43 0.39
N ALA A 93 14.23 1.71 0.52
CA ALA A 93 15.24 1.11 -0.35
C ALA A 93 15.55 -0.36 0.01
N VAL A 94 15.52 -0.72 1.29
CA VAL A 94 16.08 -2.00 1.75
C VAL A 94 15.07 -2.87 2.49
N THR A 95 14.45 -2.39 3.57
CA THR A 95 13.60 -3.28 4.37
C THR A 95 12.26 -3.58 3.71
N SER A 96 11.73 -2.64 2.92
CA SER A 96 10.52 -2.84 2.12
C SER A 96 10.77 -3.73 0.90
N SER A 97 11.99 -3.76 0.36
CA SER A 97 12.36 -4.56 -0.82
C SER A 97 12.74 -6.00 -0.45
N THR A 98 13.35 -6.22 0.72
CA THR A 98 13.78 -7.55 1.21
C THR A 98 12.69 -8.63 1.15
N PRO A 99 11.44 -8.40 1.64
CA PRO A 99 10.41 -9.43 1.62
C PRO A 99 9.69 -9.57 0.28
N VAL A 100 9.95 -8.70 -0.71
CA VAL A 100 9.16 -8.64 -1.96
C VAL A 100 9.13 -9.97 -2.70
N TYR A 101 10.28 -10.65 -2.78
CA TYR A 101 10.36 -11.94 -3.47
C TYR A 101 9.46 -12.99 -2.82
N ALA A 102 9.50 -13.10 -1.49
CA ALA A 102 8.61 -14.00 -0.75
C ALA A 102 7.13 -13.59 -0.88
N MET A 103 6.85 -12.29 -0.91
CA MET A 103 5.51 -11.75 -1.08
C MET A 103 4.91 -12.03 -2.47
N GLN A 104 5.73 -12.28 -3.49
CA GLN A 104 5.27 -12.60 -4.84
C GLN A 104 4.87 -14.07 -5.01
N THR A 105 5.49 -14.96 -4.25
CA THR A 105 5.30 -16.40 -4.42
C THR A 105 4.28 -17.00 -3.46
N ALA A 106 4.11 -16.41 -2.27
CA ALA A 106 3.27 -16.98 -1.23
C ALA A 106 2.57 -15.94 -0.36
N LYS A 107 1.40 -16.32 0.16
CA LYS A 107 0.69 -15.60 1.21
C LYS A 107 1.46 -15.75 2.52
N LEU A 108 2.08 -14.66 2.96
CA LEU A 108 2.79 -14.62 4.22
C LEU A 108 1.80 -14.70 5.39
N PRO A 109 2.14 -15.40 6.48
CA PRO A 109 1.36 -15.39 7.71
C PRO A 109 1.13 -13.96 8.23
N SER A 110 -0.03 -13.73 8.83
CA SER A 110 -0.38 -12.41 9.40
C SER A 110 0.60 -11.98 10.49
N CYS A 111 1.15 -12.92 11.27
CA CYS A 111 2.19 -12.63 12.24
C CYS A 111 3.48 -12.11 11.59
N THR A 112 3.91 -12.70 10.48
CA THR A 112 5.10 -12.28 9.72
C THR A 112 4.93 -10.87 9.19
N THR A 113 3.81 -10.57 8.52
CA THR A 113 3.55 -9.23 7.97
C THR A 113 3.42 -8.17 9.06
N LYS A 114 2.76 -8.49 10.18
CA LYS A 114 2.71 -7.59 11.36
C LYS A 114 4.09 -7.34 11.97
N THR A 115 4.96 -8.35 12.02
CA THR A 115 6.33 -8.18 12.52
C THR A 115 7.16 -7.29 11.59
N LEU A 116 7.07 -7.47 10.27
CA LEU A 116 7.74 -6.60 9.30
C LEU A 116 7.30 -5.13 9.45
N ASP A 117 5.99 -4.90 9.56
CA ASP A 117 5.44 -3.56 9.79
C ASP A 117 5.90 -2.97 11.14
N LYS A 118 6.00 -3.81 12.18
CA LYS A 118 6.53 -3.39 13.49
C LYS A 118 7.99 -2.95 13.39
N LEU A 119 8.86 -3.76 12.77
CA LEU A 119 10.28 -3.43 12.61
C LEU A 119 10.48 -2.11 11.84
N ASN A 120 9.74 -1.93 10.75
CA ASN A 120 9.80 -0.69 9.97
C ASN A 120 9.30 0.53 10.77
N ARG A 121 8.22 0.35 11.54
CA ARG A 121 7.66 1.41 12.38
C ARG A 121 8.60 1.82 13.50
N ASP A 122 9.11 0.84 14.24
CA ASP A 122 10.01 1.05 15.37
C ASP A 122 11.30 1.73 14.88
N PHE A 123 11.85 1.29 13.75
CA PHE A 123 13.02 1.93 13.13
C PHE A 123 12.73 3.36 12.65
N LEU A 124 11.59 3.62 11.99
CA LEU A 124 11.22 4.96 11.50
C LEU A 124 11.25 5.99 12.64
N TRP A 125 10.57 5.68 13.75
CA TRP A 125 10.50 6.55 14.92
C TRP A 125 11.82 6.57 15.69
N GLY A 126 12.64 5.53 15.55
CA GLY A 126 13.99 5.44 16.11
C GLY A 126 14.02 4.83 17.47
N ASP A 127 13.15 3.87 17.69
CA ASP A 127 13.22 2.96 18.81
C ASP A 127 14.56 2.22 18.70
N CYS A 128 15.27 2.12 19.81
CA CYS A 128 16.43 1.27 19.97
C CYS A 128 16.27 0.47 21.25
N ASP A 129 17.01 -0.62 21.39
CA ASP A 129 16.97 -1.46 22.58
C ASP A 129 17.13 -0.60 23.85
N GLY A 130 16.11 -0.68 24.71
CA GLY A 130 16.03 0.08 25.97
C GLY A 130 15.41 1.48 25.91
N LYS A 131 15.15 2.08 24.74
CA LYS A 131 14.50 3.41 24.63
C LYS A 131 13.40 3.43 23.56
N LYS A 132 12.15 3.24 24.01
CA LYS A 132 10.97 3.49 23.17
C LYS A 132 10.81 4.98 22.92
N LYS A 133 10.62 5.36 21.67
CA LYS A 133 10.22 6.70 21.24
C LYS A 133 8.73 6.74 20.97
N ILE A 134 8.17 7.93 21.07
CA ILE A 134 6.74 8.16 20.83
C ILE A 134 6.47 8.13 19.33
N HIS A 135 5.52 7.30 18.92
CA HIS A 135 5.05 7.25 17.54
C HIS A 135 3.97 8.33 17.37
N LEU A 136 4.28 9.41 16.64
CA LEU A 136 3.43 10.61 16.59
C LEU A 136 2.20 10.44 15.69
N VAL A 137 2.28 9.54 14.71
CA VAL A 137 1.28 9.31 13.67
C VAL A 137 0.96 7.82 13.60
N LYS A 138 -0.34 7.47 13.45
CA LYS A 138 -0.80 6.08 13.28
C LYS A 138 -0.12 5.44 12.08
N TRP A 139 0.25 4.17 12.20
CA TRP A 139 0.99 3.45 11.15
C TRP A 139 0.24 3.39 9.81
N GLU A 140 -1.08 3.25 9.87
CA GLU A 140 -2.00 3.31 8.72
C GLU A 140 -1.81 4.61 7.94
N SER A 141 -1.72 5.74 8.64
CA SER A 141 -1.55 7.06 8.03
C SER A 141 -0.14 7.24 7.48
N VAL A 142 0.88 6.73 8.19
CA VAL A 142 2.27 6.69 7.70
C VAL A 142 2.38 5.92 6.38
N CYS A 143 1.64 4.81 6.24
CA CYS A 143 1.70 3.96 5.06
C CYS A 143 0.93 4.49 3.84
N LYS A 144 0.18 5.59 3.99
CA LYS A 144 -0.47 6.24 2.85
C LYS A 144 0.59 6.78 1.89
N PRO A 145 0.32 6.85 0.58
CA PRO A 145 1.12 7.60 -0.37
C PRO A 145 1.35 9.04 0.08
N LYS A 146 2.44 9.65 -0.38
CA LYS A 146 2.76 11.05 -0.09
C LYS A 146 1.62 12.00 -0.45
N TRP A 147 1.02 11.82 -1.62
CA TRP A 147 -0.14 12.61 -2.09
C TRP A 147 -1.43 12.34 -1.29
N LEU A 148 -1.47 11.36 -0.39
CA LEU A 148 -2.55 11.13 0.59
C LEU A 148 -2.11 11.47 2.02
N GLY A 149 -0.98 12.16 2.18
CA GLY A 149 -0.48 12.61 3.47
C GLY A 149 0.25 11.56 4.29
N GLY A 150 0.64 10.43 3.71
CA GLY A 150 1.57 9.51 4.36
C GLY A 150 3.01 9.70 3.90
N LEU A 151 3.86 8.74 4.24
CA LEU A 151 5.27 8.70 3.86
C LEU A 151 5.56 7.76 2.68
N GLY A 152 4.55 7.01 2.24
CA GLY A 152 4.66 6.06 1.13
C GLY A 152 5.32 4.73 1.50
N ILE A 153 5.40 4.40 2.79
CA ILE A 153 5.79 3.04 3.23
C ILE A 153 4.63 2.10 2.90
N LYS A 154 4.92 0.91 2.36
CA LYS A 154 3.88 -0.05 1.99
C LYS A 154 3.61 -1.00 3.16
N LYS A 155 2.34 -1.15 3.56
CA LYS A 155 1.94 -2.16 4.54
C LYS A 155 2.26 -3.54 4.01
N ALA A 156 2.96 -4.35 4.79
CA ALA A 156 3.43 -5.66 4.35
C ALA A 156 2.30 -6.59 3.89
N ALA A 157 1.18 -6.64 4.63
CA ALA A 157 0.04 -7.49 4.29
C ALA A 157 -0.63 -7.06 2.97
N THR A 158 -0.92 -5.77 2.83
CA THR A 158 -1.54 -5.20 1.62
C THR A 158 -0.63 -5.36 0.40
N MET A 159 0.68 -5.15 0.57
CA MET A 159 1.66 -5.34 -0.49
C MET A 159 1.77 -6.80 -0.92
N ASN A 160 1.74 -7.75 0.03
CA ASN A 160 1.72 -9.17 -0.27
C ASN A 160 0.48 -9.57 -1.08
N GLN A 161 -0.69 -9.09 -0.70
CA GLN A 161 -1.92 -9.36 -1.45
C GLN A 161 -1.88 -8.76 -2.86
N ALA A 162 -1.42 -7.51 -3.01
CA ALA A 162 -1.29 -6.85 -4.31
C ALA A 162 -0.27 -7.54 -5.23
N MET A 163 0.83 -8.06 -4.68
CA MET A 163 1.82 -8.87 -5.42
C MET A 163 1.19 -10.19 -5.90
N LEU A 164 0.46 -10.89 -5.03
CA LEU A 164 -0.21 -12.14 -5.37
C LEU A 164 -1.35 -11.95 -6.37
N ALA A 165 -2.02 -10.79 -6.35
CA ALA A 165 -3.02 -10.44 -7.36
C ALA A 165 -2.41 -10.41 -8.78
N LYS A 166 -1.11 -10.15 -8.94
CA LYS A 166 -0.42 -10.27 -10.24
C LYS A 166 -0.45 -11.70 -10.76
N THR A 167 -0.23 -12.68 -9.89
CA THR A 167 -0.26 -14.11 -10.25
C THR A 167 -1.69 -14.53 -10.62
N SER A 168 -2.67 -14.08 -9.86
CA SER A 168 -4.09 -14.31 -10.19
C SER A 168 -4.46 -13.65 -11.53
N TRP A 169 -3.97 -12.44 -11.81
CA TRP A 169 -4.22 -11.73 -13.06
C TRP A 169 -3.63 -12.46 -14.27
N ARG A 170 -2.39 -12.96 -14.17
CA ARG A 170 -1.79 -13.81 -15.21
C ARG A 170 -2.65 -15.04 -15.50
N MET A 171 -3.15 -15.68 -14.45
CA MET A 171 -4.02 -16.85 -14.61
C MET A 171 -5.35 -16.51 -15.28
N LEU A 172 -5.88 -15.28 -15.14
CA LEU A 172 -7.09 -14.84 -15.84
C LEU A 172 -6.83 -14.53 -17.32
N GLN A 173 -5.69 -13.92 -17.64
CA GLN A 173 -5.29 -13.56 -19.00
C GLN A 173 -4.82 -14.77 -19.83
N LYS A 174 -5.35 -15.96 -19.52
CA LYS A 174 -5.05 -17.20 -20.24
C LYS A 174 -3.54 -17.49 -20.39
N ASP A 175 -2.71 -17.16 -19.39
CA ASP A 175 -1.26 -17.49 -19.40
C ASP A 175 -1.06 -18.97 -19.76
N GLU A 176 -0.33 -19.22 -20.85
CA GLU A 176 -0.07 -20.52 -21.47
C GLU A 176 1.01 -21.32 -20.74
N GLY A 177 1.59 -20.77 -19.66
CA GLY A 177 2.54 -21.52 -18.85
C GLY A 177 1.91 -22.74 -18.19
N LEU A 178 2.65 -23.86 -18.17
CA LEU A 178 2.23 -25.14 -17.56
C LEU A 178 1.68 -24.99 -16.13
N TRP A 179 2.25 -24.08 -15.33
CA TRP A 179 1.77 -23.80 -13.97
C TRP A 179 0.29 -23.42 -13.95
N SER A 180 -0.11 -22.55 -14.89
CA SER A 180 -1.46 -22.00 -15.02
C SER A 180 -2.44 -23.11 -15.43
N GLU A 181 -2.07 -23.92 -16.41
CA GLU A 181 -2.85 -25.08 -16.86
C GLU A 181 -3.06 -26.10 -15.74
N VAL A 182 -2.00 -26.48 -15.01
CA VAL A 182 -2.08 -27.41 -13.88
C VAL A 182 -3.01 -26.88 -12.78
N PHE A 183 -2.94 -25.58 -12.46
CA PHE A 183 -3.83 -25.01 -11.45
C PHE A 183 -5.29 -24.94 -11.93
N ARG A 184 -5.53 -24.58 -13.20
CA ARG A 184 -6.89 -24.57 -13.77
C ARG A 184 -7.49 -25.98 -13.76
N SER A 185 -6.78 -26.98 -14.27
CA SER A 185 -7.30 -28.36 -14.33
C SER A 185 -7.54 -28.94 -12.94
N LYS A 186 -6.65 -28.66 -11.98
CA LYS A 186 -6.74 -29.21 -10.62
C LYS A 186 -7.80 -28.53 -9.76
N TYR A 187 -7.92 -27.20 -9.82
CA TYR A 187 -8.72 -26.44 -8.84
C TYR A 187 -9.90 -25.65 -9.39
N LEU A 188 -9.92 -25.34 -10.69
CA LEU A 188 -11.03 -24.64 -11.32
C LEU A 188 -11.93 -25.62 -12.07
N ARG A 189 -11.36 -26.57 -12.83
CA ARG A 189 -12.13 -27.44 -13.74
C ARG A 189 -13.03 -26.61 -14.66
N LYS A 190 -14.33 -26.45 -14.31
CA LYS A 190 -15.32 -25.62 -15.02
C LYS A 190 -15.71 -24.34 -14.25
N ASP A 191 -15.25 -24.17 -13.01
CA ASP A 191 -15.53 -22.98 -12.21
C ASP A 191 -14.70 -21.76 -12.65
N ASN A 192 -15.24 -20.58 -12.39
CA ASN A 192 -14.55 -19.32 -12.59
C ASN A 192 -13.95 -18.82 -11.26
N LEU A 193 -12.62 -18.58 -11.22
CA LEU A 193 -11.92 -18.05 -10.04
C LEU A 193 -12.57 -16.77 -9.51
N LEU A 194 -13.11 -15.93 -10.40
CA LEU A 194 -13.71 -14.65 -10.04
C LEU A 194 -15.17 -14.74 -9.62
N ALA A 195 -15.84 -15.86 -9.88
CA ALA A 195 -17.23 -16.03 -9.45
C ALA A 195 -17.34 -15.94 -7.93
N ASP A 196 -18.40 -15.28 -7.46
CA ASP A 196 -18.69 -15.18 -6.02
C ASP A 196 -19.05 -16.54 -5.41
N SER A 197 -19.59 -17.46 -6.23
CA SER A 197 -19.84 -18.86 -5.87
C SER A 197 -18.56 -19.67 -5.64
N TYR A 198 -17.41 -19.25 -6.17
CA TYR A 198 -16.19 -20.04 -6.09
C TYR A 198 -15.65 -20.13 -4.66
N LYS A 199 -15.72 -21.34 -4.09
CA LYS A 199 -15.18 -21.67 -2.78
C LYS A 199 -13.87 -22.44 -2.93
N LYS A 200 -12.79 -21.83 -2.43
CA LYS A 200 -11.46 -22.47 -2.37
C LYS A 200 -11.55 -23.80 -1.59
N PRO A 201 -11.01 -24.91 -2.12
CA PRO A 201 -10.98 -26.18 -1.40
C PRO A 201 -10.25 -26.10 -0.06
N THR A 202 -10.74 -26.85 0.95
CA THR A 202 -10.15 -26.89 2.30
C THR A 202 -8.73 -27.44 2.27
N SER A 203 -8.49 -28.50 1.51
CA SER A 203 -7.17 -29.09 1.27
C SER A 203 -6.60 -28.60 -0.06
N CYS A 204 -6.07 -27.37 -0.08
CA CYS A 204 -5.39 -26.82 -1.25
C CYS A 204 -3.92 -26.47 -0.94
N SER A 205 -3.11 -26.41 -1.98
CA SER A 205 -1.70 -26.02 -1.84
C SER A 205 -1.58 -24.59 -1.34
N SER A 206 -0.46 -24.29 -0.68
CA SER A 206 -0.10 -22.93 -0.27
C SER A 206 -0.13 -21.95 -1.44
N THR A 207 0.36 -22.38 -2.60
CA THR A 207 0.37 -21.61 -3.85
C THR A 207 -1.05 -21.29 -4.31
N TRP A 208 -1.96 -22.29 -4.37
CA TRP A 208 -3.35 -22.04 -4.74
C TRP A 208 -4.05 -21.09 -3.77
N SER A 209 -3.83 -21.29 -2.47
CA SER A 209 -4.34 -20.38 -1.43
C SER A 209 -3.86 -18.94 -1.62
N SER A 210 -2.64 -18.76 -2.15
CA SER A 210 -2.06 -17.46 -2.47
C SER A 210 -2.71 -16.84 -3.71
N VAL A 211 -2.99 -17.65 -4.74
CA VAL A 211 -3.74 -17.23 -5.94
C VAL A 211 -5.16 -16.79 -5.58
N CYS A 212 -5.89 -17.54 -4.76
CA CYS A 212 -7.23 -17.14 -4.29
C CYS A 212 -7.17 -15.85 -3.45
N TYR A 213 -6.13 -15.69 -2.63
CA TYR A 213 -5.95 -14.48 -1.83
C TYR A 213 -5.72 -13.24 -2.71
N GLY A 214 -4.91 -13.33 -3.76
CA GLY A 214 -4.76 -12.28 -4.75
C GLY A 214 -6.03 -11.99 -5.55
N ALA A 215 -6.78 -13.04 -5.92
CA ALA A 215 -8.00 -12.92 -6.71
C ALA A 215 -9.08 -12.08 -6.03
N SER A 216 -9.12 -12.04 -4.69
CA SER A 216 -10.06 -11.20 -3.94
C SER A 216 -9.90 -9.69 -4.20
N ILE A 217 -8.69 -9.21 -4.51
CA ILE A 217 -8.48 -7.81 -4.96
C ILE A 217 -8.98 -7.63 -6.38
N LEU A 218 -8.75 -8.62 -7.25
CA LEU A 218 -9.18 -8.58 -8.63
C LEU A 218 -10.70 -8.48 -8.74
N ARG A 219 -11.46 -9.32 -8.03
CA ARG A 219 -12.94 -9.26 -8.05
C ARG A 219 -13.51 -7.86 -7.82
N LYS A 220 -12.87 -7.06 -6.96
CA LYS A 220 -13.32 -5.69 -6.65
C LYS A 220 -12.87 -4.64 -7.67
N GLY A 221 -11.76 -4.88 -8.35
CA GLY A 221 -11.10 -3.90 -9.22
C GLY A 221 -11.18 -4.21 -10.71
N LEU A 222 -11.85 -5.30 -11.10
CA LEU A 222 -12.12 -5.62 -12.50
C LEU A 222 -13.38 -4.92 -13.00
N LYS A 223 -13.36 -4.60 -14.29
CA LYS A 223 -14.48 -4.06 -15.06
C LYS A 223 -14.44 -4.69 -16.45
N TRP A 224 -15.58 -4.97 -17.05
CA TRP A 224 -15.66 -5.35 -18.45
C TRP A 224 -15.54 -4.11 -19.33
N ARG A 225 -14.69 -4.22 -20.35
CA ARG A 225 -14.69 -3.32 -21.50
C ARG A 225 -15.51 -4.00 -22.58
N ILE A 226 -16.62 -3.37 -22.92
CA ILE A 226 -17.55 -3.87 -23.93
C ILE A 226 -16.94 -3.73 -25.32
N GLY A 227 -17.03 -4.80 -26.08
CA GLY A 227 -16.72 -4.90 -27.49
C GLY A 227 -17.99 -5.27 -28.25
N ASP A 228 -18.20 -6.56 -28.46
CA ASP A 228 -19.36 -7.17 -29.11
C ASP A 228 -20.54 -7.45 -28.18
N GLY A 229 -20.40 -7.25 -26.86
CA GLY A 229 -21.48 -7.38 -25.88
C GLY A 229 -21.99 -8.80 -25.65
N ALA A 230 -21.34 -9.81 -26.25
CA ALA A 230 -21.79 -11.19 -26.24
C ALA A 230 -21.34 -11.97 -24.99
N SER A 231 -20.44 -11.40 -24.17
CA SER A 231 -19.90 -12.09 -22.99
C SER A 231 -20.26 -11.43 -21.67
N ALA A 232 -20.46 -10.12 -21.66
CA ALA A 232 -20.81 -9.39 -20.43
C ALA A 232 -22.33 -9.44 -20.19
N HIS A 233 -22.73 -9.85 -18.98
CA HIS A 233 -24.13 -9.77 -18.55
C HIS A 233 -24.51 -8.33 -18.18
N PHE A 234 -25.62 -7.83 -18.72
CA PHE A 234 -26.01 -6.43 -18.60
C PHE A 234 -26.22 -5.99 -17.15
N TRP A 235 -26.96 -6.78 -16.37
CA TRP A 235 -27.40 -6.40 -15.03
C TRP A 235 -26.39 -6.69 -13.92
N THR A 236 -25.67 -7.81 -14.01
CA THR A 236 -24.86 -8.34 -12.90
C THR A 236 -23.39 -7.97 -13.00
N ASN A 237 -22.87 -7.74 -14.21
CA ASN A 237 -21.46 -7.49 -14.42
C ASN A 237 -21.16 -6.00 -14.31
N LYS A 238 -19.96 -5.68 -13.81
CA LYS A 238 -19.48 -4.30 -13.76
C LYS A 238 -18.87 -3.92 -15.12
N TRP A 239 -19.62 -3.24 -15.96
CA TRP A 239 -19.17 -2.76 -17.27
C TRP A 239 -19.44 -1.27 -17.53
N SER A 240 -20.31 -0.64 -16.74
CA SER A 240 -20.55 0.81 -16.74
C SER A 240 -19.77 1.52 -15.60
N ASP A 241 -19.71 2.84 -15.65
CA ASP A 241 -19.14 3.66 -14.56
C ASP A 241 -20.11 3.82 -13.37
N ALA A 242 -21.41 3.61 -13.60
CA ALA A 242 -22.43 3.52 -12.55
C ALA A 242 -22.26 2.27 -11.66
N GLY A 243 -21.47 1.28 -12.08
CA GLY A 243 -21.22 0.06 -11.31
C GLY A 243 -22.06 -1.11 -11.80
N ILE A 244 -22.75 -1.81 -10.89
CA ILE A 244 -23.65 -2.92 -11.23
C ILE A 244 -25.02 -2.32 -11.52
N LEU A 245 -25.50 -2.44 -12.75
CA LEU A 245 -26.74 -1.78 -13.20
C LEU A 245 -27.98 -2.33 -12.50
N GLY A 246 -27.97 -3.58 -12.04
CA GLY A 246 -29.10 -4.15 -11.28
C GLY A 246 -29.43 -3.38 -9.99
N ASN A 247 -28.46 -2.66 -9.40
CA ASN A 247 -28.70 -1.81 -8.23
C ASN A 247 -29.42 -0.51 -8.57
N HIS A 248 -29.57 -0.20 -9.85
CA HIS A 248 -30.15 1.04 -10.38
C HIS A 248 -31.38 0.79 -11.26
N ALA A 249 -31.85 -0.45 -11.37
CA ALA A 249 -33.05 -0.75 -12.14
C ALA A 249 -34.26 0.03 -11.59
N LEU A 250 -35.05 0.62 -12.49
CA LEU A 250 -36.29 1.30 -12.12
C LEU A 250 -37.36 0.30 -11.64
N ASP A 251 -37.34 -0.91 -12.22
CA ASP A 251 -38.17 -2.04 -11.82
C ASP A 251 -37.33 -3.31 -11.70
N SER A 252 -37.41 -3.96 -10.54
CA SER A 252 -36.75 -5.25 -10.28
C SER A 252 -37.24 -6.39 -11.18
N SER A 253 -38.45 -6.31 -11.72
CA SER A 253 -39.00 -7.34 -12.62
C SER A 253 -38.29 -7.40 -13.98
N MET A 254 -37.61 -6.31 -14.37
CA MET A 254 -36.85 -6.20 -15.61
C MET A 254 -35.42 -6.75 -15.49
N ILE A 255 -35.01 -7.15 -14.28
CA ILE A 255 -33.68 -7.71 -14.03
C ILE A 255 -33.70 -9.19 -14.41
N ASP A 256 -33.13 -9.49 -15.56
CA ASP A 256 -32.81 -10.87 -15.96
C ASP A 256 -31.28 -11.05 -15.95
N ASN A 257 -30.80 -11.99 -15.13
CA ASN A 257 -29.36 -12.23 -14.97
C ASN A 257 -28.70 -12.80 -16.22
N ASP A 258 -29.48 -13.37 -17.14
CA ASP A 258 -28.98 -14.00 -18.36
C ASP A 258 -28.88 -13.01 -19.53
N MET A 259 -29.54 -11.84 -19.45
CA MET A 259 -29.43 -10.81 -20.48
C MET A 259 -28.00 -10.29 -20.65
N LEU A 260 -27.57 -10.23 -21.89
CA LEU A 260 -26.24 -9.77 -22.31
C LEU A 260 -26.29 -8.29 -22.69
N VAL A 261 -25.12 -7.65 -22.74
CA VAL A 261 -25.03 -6.24 -23.11
C VAL A 261 -25.49 -6.01 -24.55
N GLN A 262 -25.23 -6.97 -25.45
CA GLN A 262 -25.66 -6.90 -26.84
C GLN A 262 -27.19 -6.85 -27.02
N ASP A 263 -27.97 -7.32 -26.04
CA ASP A 263 -29.43 -7.34 -26.11
C ASP A 263 -30.05 -5.94 -25.95
N PHE A 264 -29.23 -4.93 -25.60
CA PHE A 264 -29.63 -3.54 -25.37
C PHE A 264 -29.16 -2.57 -26.47
N TRP A 265 -28.77 -3.08 -27.64
CA TRP A 265 -28.49 -2.26 -28.81
C TRP A 265 -29.02 -2.88 -30.09
N ASN A 266 -29.31 -2.05 -31.08
CA ASN A 266 -29.81 -2.43 -32.40
C ASN A 266 -29.03 -1.66 -33.47
N ASN A 267 -28.65 -2.32 -34.58
CA ASN A 267 -27.94 -1.68 -35.70
C ASN A 267 -26.69 -0.86 -35.30
N ASN A 268 -25.89 -1.36 -34.34
CA ASN A 268 -24.73 -0.68 -33.76
C ASN A 268 -25.03 0.61 -32.97
N GLU A 269 -26.27 0.80 -32.52
CA GLU A 269 -26.67 1.91 -31.66
C GLU A 269 -27.42 1.40 -30.42
N TRP A 270 -27.15 2.00 -29.26
CA TRP A 270 -27.85 1.67 -28.02
C TRP A 270 -29.36 1.87 -28.16
N ASP A 271 -30.14 0.89 -27.70
CA ASP A 271 -31.59 1.00 -27.66
C ASP A 271 -32.01 1.95 -26.54
N ARG A 272 -32.12 3.23 -26.90
CA ARG A 272 -32.45 4.30 -25.95
C ARG A 272 -33.80 4.05 -25.28
N ILE A 273 -34.79 3.56 -26.03
CA ILE A 273 -36.15 3.37 -25.52
C ILE A 273 -36.13 2.32 -24.42
N LEU A 274 -35.49 1.17 -24.68
CA LEU A 274 -35.34 0.11 -23.70
C LEU A 274 -34.52 0.59 -22.48
N LEU A 275 -33.42 1.31 -22.70
CA LEU A 275 -32.57 1.80 -21.61
C LEU A 275 -33.31 2.79 -20.69
N TYR A 276 -34.05 3.77 -21.22
CA TYR A 276 -34.83 4.69 -20.38
C TYR A 276 -36.03 4.03 -19.70
N ALA A 277 -36.56 2.94 -20.26
CA ALA A 277 -37.60 2.17 -19.59
C ALA A 277 -37.06 1.44 -18.34
N CYS A 278 -35.79 1.03 -18.36
CA CYS A 278 -35.21 0.19 -17.31
C CYS A 278 -34.30 0.94 -16.32
N LEU A 279 -33.75 2.11 -16.69
CA LEU A 279 -32.72 2.81 -15.91
C LEU A 279 -32.99 4.33 -15.80
N PRO A 280 -32.51 4.98 -14.72
CA PRO A 280 -32.54 6.43 -14.57
C PRO A 280 -31.84 7.17 -15.73
N PRO A 281 -32.35 8.33 -16.17
CA PRO A 281 -31.79 9.08 -17.30
C PRO A 281 -30.29 9.36 -17.17
N GLU A 282 -29.79 9.66 -15.98
CA GLU A 282 -28.38 9.98 -15.75
C GLU A 282 -27.44 8.80 -16.05
N ILE A 283 -27.91 7.57 -15.83
CA ILE A 283 -27.15 6.35 -16.10
C ILE A 283 -27.26 5.99 -17.58
N VAL A 284 -28.43 6.18 -18.18
CA VAL A 284 -28.66 5.96 -19.61
C VAL A 284 -27.71 6.83 -20.45
N GLU A 285 -27.58 8.12 -20.12
CA GLU A 285 -26.62 9.01 -20.81
C GLU A 285 -25.17 8.51 -20.69
N GLN A 286 -24.78 7.95 -19.54
CA GLN A 286 -23.46 7.35 -19.37
C GLN A 286 -23.27 6.12 -20.25
N ILE A 287 -24.29 5.26 -20.36
CA ILE A 287 -24.25 4.05 -21.20
C ILE A 287 -24.14 4.43 -22.67
N ILE A 288 -24.96 5.37 -23.13
CA ILE A 288 -24.98 5.83 -24.52
C ILE A 288 -23.64 6.42 -24.93
N SER A 289 -22.89 7.00 -23.98
CA SER A 289 -21.53 7.53 -24.25
C SER A 289 -20.46 6.44 -24.46
N ILE A 290 -20.76 5.17 -24.15
CA ILE A 290 -19.86 4.04 -24.38
C ILE A 290 -19.94 3.65 -25.87
N PRO A 291 -18.85 3.75 -26.63
CA PRO A 291 -18.87 3.38 -28.05
C PRO A 291 -19.03 1.87 -28.21
N ILE A 292 -19.96 1.46 -29.09
CA ILE A 292 -20.14 0.06 -29.51
C ILE A 292 -19.04 -0.28 -30.52
N SER A 293 -18.37 -1.43 -30.36
CA SER A 293 -17.26 -1.81 -31.24
C SER A 293 -17.77 -2.27 -32.61
N ILE A 294 -17.64 -1.40 -33.61
CA ILE A 294 -17.92 -1.75 -35.02
C ILE A 294 -16.93 -2.79 -35.57
N SER A 295 -15.72 -2.84 -34.98
CA SER A 295 -14.63 -3.74 -35.39
C SER A 295 -14.78 -5.21 -34.96
N GLY A 296 -15.89 -5.57 -34.29
CA GLY A 296 -16.14 -6.96 -33.86
C GLY A 296 -15.12 -7.51 -32.84
N HIS A 297 -14.54 -6.64 -32.01
CA HIS A 297 -13.66 -7.10 -30.94
C HIS A 297 -14.48 -7.72 -29.80
N GLU A 298 -14.05 -8.88 -29.31
CA GLU A 298 -14.65 -9.52 -28.14
C GLU A 298 -14.58 -8.63 -26.89
N ASP A 299 -15.60 -8.75 -26.04
CA ASP A 299 -15.59 -8.24 -24.66
C ASP A 299 -14.34 -8.68 -23.88
N ARG A 300 -13.78 -7.77 -23.06
CA ARG A 300 -12.56 -8.08 -22.26
C ARG A 300 -12.65 -7.59 -20.83
N LEU A 301 -12.20 -8.43 -19.91
CA LEU A 301 -11.94 -8.00 -18.52
C LEU A 301 -10.71 -7.12 -18.44
N ILE A 302 -10.88 -5.92 -17.90
CA ILE A 302 -9.81 -4.94 -17.70
C ILE A 302 -9.66 -4.58 -16.22
N TRP A 303 -8.48 -4.10 -15.86
CA TRP A 303 -8.20 -3.54 -14.55
C TRP A 303 -8.68 -2.08 -14.46
N ASN A 304 -9.77 -1.85 -13.73
CA ASN A 304 -10.47 -0.56 -13.65
C ASN A 304 -9.61 0.57 -13.05
N HIS A 305 -8.60 0.24 -12.24
CA HIS A 305 -7.73 1.25 -11.61
C HIS A 305 -6.50 1.61 -12.45
N SER A 306 -6.62 1.50 -13.78
CA SER A 306 -5.60 1.90 -14.75
C SER A 306 -6.26 2.44 -16.01
N THR A 307 -5.68 3.48 -16.60
CA THR A 307 -6.22 4.13 -17.81
C THR A 307 -6.15 3.24 -19.05
N ASN A 308 -5.12 2.40 -19.15
CA ASN A 308 -4.97 1.44 -20.24
C ASN A 308 -5.66 0.08 -19.97
N GLY A 309 -6.30 -0.09 -18.81
CA GLY A 309 -6.91 -1.36 -18.40
C GLY A 309 -5.92 -2.45 -17.99
N GLN A 310 -4.61 -2.16 -17.92
CA GLN A 310 -3.59 -3.14 -17.52
C GLN A 310 -3.38 -3.20 -16.01
N PHE A 311 -3.28 -4.42 -15.51
CA PHE A 311 -2.95 -4.64 -14.11
C PHE A 311 -1.52 -4.20 -13.77
N SER A 312 -1.36 -3.51 -12.65
CA SER A 312 -0.06 -3.32 -12.01
C SER A 312 -0.18 -3.52 -10.51
N VAL A 313 0.88 -4.04 -9.87
CA VAL A 313 0.92 -4.18 -8.41
C VAL A 313 0.74 -2.82 -7.72
N LYS A 314 1.23 -1.74 -8.35
CA LYS A 314 1.09 -0.37 -7.84
C LYS A 314 -0.39 0.05 -7.80
N SER A 315 -1.14 -0.12 -8.89
CA SER A 315 -2.55 0.25 -8.94
C SER A 315 -3.41 -0.67 -8.07
N ALA A 316 -3.08 -1.96 -7.98
CA ALA A 316 -3.72 -2.91 -7.05
C ALA A 316 -3.50 -2.55 -5.57
N TYR A 317 -2.30 -2.10 -5.20
CA TYR A 317 -2.08 -1.60 -3.84
C TYR A 317 -2.90 -0.33 -3.58
N LEU A 318 -2.95 0.59 -4.54
CA LEU A 318 -3.67 1.86 -4.39
C LEU A 318 -5.18 1.68 -4.30
N SER A 319 -5.77 0.69 -4.99
CA SER A 319 -7.21 0.42 -4.95
C SER A 319 -7.71 -0.05 -3.58
N THR A 320 -6.82 -0.54 -2.71
CA THR A 320 -7.16 -0.89 -1.32
C THR A 320 -7.18 0.29 -0.36
N LEU A 321 -6.81 1.49 -0.83
CA LEU A 321 -6.73 2.68 0.01
C LEU A 321 -7.98 3.56 -0.19
N GLU A 322 -8.48 4.10 0.92
CA GLU A 322 -9.49 5.16 0.87
C GLU A 322 -8.84 6.49 0.44
N VAL A 323 -9.38 7.08 -0.62
CA VAL A 323 -8.91 8.35 -1.19
C VAL A 323 -9.87 9.46 -0.79
N ASN A 324 -9.39 10.43 -0.01
CA ASN A 324 -10.07 11.72 0.17
C ASN A 324 -9.44 12.72 -0.81
N ILE A 325 -10.21 13.15 -1.81
CA ILE A 325 -9.73 13.96 -2.94
C ILE A 325 -9.26 15.35 -2.47
N GLY A 326 -10.01 16.00 -1.56
CA GLY A 326 -9.72 17.37 -1.11
C GLY A 326 -8.37 17.48 -0.40
N LEU A 327 -8.09 16.58 0.55
CA LEU A 327 -6.80 16.56 1.26
C LEU A 327 -5.61 16.22 0.34
N SER A 328 -5.87 15.53 -0.78
CA SER A 328 -4.80 15.04 -1.65
C SER A 328 -4.00 16.16 -2.32
N GLN A 329 -4.67 17.28 -2.64
CA GLN A 329 -4.04 18.39 -3.35
C GLN A 329 -3.05 19.15 -2.46
N SER A 330 -3.44 19.41 -1.20
CA SER A 330 -2.57 20.04 -0.21
C SER A 330 -1.30 19.25 0.02
N TRP A 331 -1.41 17.91 0.08
CA TRP A 331 -0.23 17.05 0.24
C TRP A 331 0.69 17.06 -0.97
N LYS A 332 0.16 17.04 -2.20
CA LYS A 332 0.99 17.16 -3.41
C LYS A 332 1.84 18.42 -3.37
N LEU A 333 1.26 19.55 -2.97
CA LEU A 333 1.96 20.83 -2.82
C LEU A 333 3.03 20.78 -1.73
N ILE A 334 2.73 20.25 -0.54
CA ILE A 334 3.72 20.13 0.55
C ILE A 334 4.94 19.31 0.10
N TRP A 335 4.70 18.20 -0.60
CA TRP A 335 5.79 17.32 -1.04
C TRP A 335 6.58 17.89 -2.23
N SER A 336 6.00 18.79 -3.04
CA SER A 336 6.69 19.44 -4.16
C SER A 336 7.58 20.62 -3.75
N LEU A 337 7.42 21.17 -2.53
CA LEU A 337 8.27 22.24 -2.00
C LEU A 337 9.76 21.91 -2.14
N LYS A 338 10.58 22.88 -2.55
CA LYS A 338 12.04 22.73 -2.75
C LYS A 338 12.80 22.98 -1.45
N ILE A 339 12.43 22.25 -0.40
CA ILE A 339 13.04 22.34 0.94
C ILE A 339 13.81 21.06 1.31
N PRO A 340 14.79 21.14 2.23
CA PRO A 340 15.53 19.96 2.68
C PRO A 340 14.63 18.83 3.21
N PRO A 341 14.97 17.54 3.01
CA PRO A 341 14.13 16.41 3.42
C PRO A 341 13.76 16.42 4.91
N LYS A 342 14.68 16.85 5.78
CA LYS A 342 14.42 17.00 7.22
C LYS A 342 13.33 18.04 7.50
N LEU A 343 13.28 19.13 6.73
CA LEU A 343 12.24 20.15 6.84
C LEU A 343 10.90 19.60 6.30
N LYS A 344 10.89 18.84 5.20
CA LYS A 344 9.67 18.16 4.72
C LYS A 344 9.05 17.26 5.79
N MET A 345 9.87 16.49 6.50
CA MET A 345 9.38 15.64 7.60
C MET A 345 8.79 16.44 8.76
N PHE A 346 9.40 17.59 9.08
CA PHE A 346 8.85 18.52 10.06
C PHE A 346 7.52 19.11 9.57
N THR A 347 7.45 19.63 8.35
CA THR A 347 6.23 20.17 7.73
C THR A 347 5.11 19.15 7.70
N TRP A 348 5.43 17.88 7.40
CA TRP A 348 4.46 16.79 7.43
C TRP A 348 3.84 16.61 8.83
N LEU A 349 4.64 16.61 9.91
CA LEU A 349 4.13 16.55 11.27
C LEU A 349 3.39 17.83 11.70
N LEU A 350 3.88 18.99 11.25
CA LEU A 350 3.30 20.31 11.51
C LEU A 350 1.88 20.40 10.93
N PHE A 351 1.73 20.06 9.66
CA PHE A 351 0.45 20.11 8.94
C PHE A 351 -0.57 19.10 9.48
N GLN A 352 -0.12 17.93 9.96
CA GLN A 352 -1.02 16.98 10.64
C GLN A 352 -1.38 17.39 12.10
N GLY A 353 -0.79 18.46 12.63
CA GLY A 353 -0.98 18.87 14.03
C GLY A 353 -0.40 17.87 15.05
N ARG A 354 0.66 17.14 14.69
CA ARG A 354 1.20 16.00 15.47
C ARG A 354 2.48 16.31 16.23
N LEU A 355 2.96 17.56 16.21
CA LEU A 355 4.09 17.98 17.03
C LEU A 355 3.74 17.94 18.52
N LEU A 356 4.74 17.65 19.37
CA LEU A 356 4.58 17.48 20.82
C LEU A 356 4.54 18.83 21.57
N THR A 357 3.54 19.66 21.26
CA THR A 357 3.16 20.78 22.13
C THR A 357 2.66 20.26 23.48
N ASN A 358 2.63 21.07 24.53
CA ASN A 358 2.21 20.62 25.85
C ASN A 358 0.75 20.17 25.86
N VAL A 359 -0.15 20.81 25.11
CA VAL A 359 -1.51 20.29 24.88
C VAL A 359 -1.49 18.88 24.27
N ASN A 360 -0.65 18.65 23.25
CA ASN A 360 -0.51 17.33 22.63
C ASN A 360 0.20 16.29 23.51
N ARG A 361 1.03 16.74 24.47
CA ARG A 361 1.69 15.91 25.48
C ARG A 361 0.71 15.51 26.58
N VAL A 362 -0.15 16.42 27.05
CA VAL A 362 -1.24 16.12 28.00
C VAL A 362 -2.19 15.07 27.40
N LYS A 363 -2.63 15.25 26.15
CA LYS A 363 -3.44 14.26 25.41
C LYS A 363 -2.80 12.86 25.31
N ARG A 364 -1.50 12.74 25.58
CA ARG A 364 -0.72 11.50 25.53
C ARG A 364 -0.20 11.08 26.91
N ASN A 365 -0.67 11.72 27.99
CA ASN A 365 -0.24 11.47 29.36
C ASN A 365 1.28 11.61 29.57
N LEU A 366 1.93 12.54 28.85
CA LEU A 366 3.38 12.79 28.93
C LEU A 366 3.73 13.98 29.84
N THR A 367 2.72 14.74 30.27
CA THR A 367 2.81 15.87 31.20
C THR A 367 1.40 16.15 31.70
N GLN A 368 1.26 16.74 32.89
CA GLN A 368 -0.03 17.20 33.41
C GLN A 368 -0.33 18.65 33.06
N ASN A 369 0.72 19.45 32.78
CA ASN A 369 0.58 20.87 32.51
C ASN A 369 0.50 21.16 31.00
N PRO A 370 -0.61 21.71 30.48
CA PRO A 370 -0.75 22.09 29.07
C PRO A 370 -0.12 23.46 28.75
N CYS A 371 0.30 24.24 29.75
CA CYS A 371 0.71 25.63 29.57
C CYS A 371 2.04 25.78 28.81
N CYS A 372 2.18 26.91 28.14
CA CYS A 372 3.40 27.32 27.47
C CYS A 372 4.52 27.56 28.49
N PRO A 373 5.73 27.02 28.28
CA PRO A 373 6.85 27.25 29.19
C PRO A 373 7.46 28.66 29.06
N HIS A 374 7.00 29.46 28.08
CA HIS A 374 7.60 30.74 27.72
C HIS A 374 6.73 31.96 27.99
N CYS A 375 5.41 31.77 28.09
CA CYS A 375 4.49 32.79 28.55
C CYS A 375 3.52 32.15 29.54
N ALA A 376 3.43 32.75 30.72
CA ALA A 376 2.69 32.20 31.84
C ALA A 376 1.21 32.06 31.50
N GLY A 377 0.61 30.91 31.86
CA GLY A 377 -0.85 30.74 31.95
C GLY A 377 -1.61 30.35 30.68
N THR A 378 -1.00 30.34 29.48
CA THR A 378 -1.71 29.98 28.24
C THR A 378 -1.40 28.57 27.76
N PRO A 379 -2.39 27.73 27.39
CA PRO A 379 -2.15 26.41 26.81
C PRO A 379 -1.30 26.46 25.54
N GLU A 380 -0.26 25.63 25.48
CA GLU A 380 0.63 25.52 24.32
C GLU A 380 -0.04 24.68 23.22
N THR A 381 -0.94 25.31 22.46
CA THR A 381 -1.48 24.77 21.20
C THR A 381 -0.48 24.98 20.04
N MET A 382 -0.76 24.39 18.87
CA MET A 382 0.04 24.65 17.67
C MET A 382 0.00 26.14 17.30
N THR A 383 -1.19 26.73 17.27
CA THR A 383 -1.41 28.16 17.03
C THR A 383 -0.64 29.02 18.01
N HIS A 384 -0.74 28.70 19.30
CA HIS A 384 -0.05 29.47 20.31
C HIS A 384 1.48 29.37 20.15
N LEU A 385 2.01 28.16 19.99
CA LEU A 385 3.45 27.94 19.87
C LEU A 385 4.05 28.67 18.65
N PHE A 386 3.40 28.61 17.49
CA PHE A 386 3.95 29.14 16.24
C PHE A 386 3.53 30.57 15.93
N ARG A 387 2.46 31.09 16.53
CA ARG A 387 1.88 32.41 16.19
C ARG A 387 1.59 33.28 17.41
N ASP A 388 0.83 32.81 18.39
CA ASP A 388 0.26 33.70 19.41
C ASP A 388 1.16 33.93 20.62
N CYS A 389 2.14 33.05 20.87
CA CYS A 389 3.10 33.20 21.95
C CYS A 389 3.88 34.52 21.77
N PRO A 390 4.01 35.38 22.81
CA PRO A 390 4.74 36.64 22.71
C PRO A 390 6.16 36.49 22.14
N LYS A 391 6.85 35.39 22.47
CA LYS A 391 8.18 35.08 21.93
C LYS A 391 8.13 34.73 20.44
N ALA A 392 7.13 33.97 19.99
CA ALA A 392 6.93 33.69 18.57
C ALA A 392 6.55 34.96 17.79
N ARG A 393 5.68 35.80 18.35
CA ARG A 393 5.32 37.11 17.76
C ARG A 393 6.53 38.02 17.59
N ALA A 394 7.37 38.13 18.61
CA ALA A 394 8.60 38.91 18.53
C ALA A 394 9.52 38.45 17.36
N ILE A 395 9.62 37.12 17.13
CA ILE A 395 10.37 36.57 16.00
C ILE A 395 9.74 36.99 14.67
N TRP A 396 8.41 36.88 14.53
CA TRP A 396 7.72 37.30 13.30
C TRP A 396 7.78 38.80 13.04
N ILE A 397 7.79 39.63 14.09
CA ILE A 397 7.97 41.08 13.98
C ILE A 397 9.40 41.40 13.52
N ALA A 398 10.40 40.77 14.12
CA ALA A 398 11.80 41.01 13.79
C ALA A 398 12.17 40.58 12.37
N ILE A 399 11.64 39.46 11.89
CA ILE A 399 11.89 38.97 10.51
C ILE A 399 11.08 39.77 9.48
N GLY A 400 9.92 40.29 9.87
CA GLY A 400 8.96 40.87 8.95
C GLY A 400 8.20 39.81 8.15
N ARG A 401 7.06 40.21 7.58
CA ARG A 401 6.15 39.34 6.81
C ARG A 401 5.46 40.13 5.71
N PRO A 402 5.13 39.52 4.55
CA PRO A 402 4.30 40.15 3.53
C PRO A 402 3.00 40.69 4.11
N THR A 403 2.55 41.86 3.66
CA THR A 403 1.31 42.52 4.12
C THR A 403 0.08 41.63 3.95
N THR A 404 0.02 40.84 2.88
CA THR A 404 -1.03 39.83 2.65
C THR A 404 -1.06 38.77 3.74
N MET A 405 0.09 38.35 4.26
CA MET A 405 0.21 37.32 5.28
C MET A 405 -0.09 37.86 6.68
N GLN A 406 0.15 39.14 6.94
CA GLN A 406 -0.24 39.79 8.20
C GLN A 406 -1.77 39.73 8.43
N ARG A 407 -2.56 39.79 7.36
CA ARG A 407 -4.03 39.68 7.42
C ARG A 407 -4.52 38.28 7.85
N THR A 408 -3.65 37.27 7.82
CA THR A 408 -4.01 35.88 8.16
C THR A 408 -4.02 35.62 9.67
N ASP A 409 -3.58 36.56 10.51
CA ASP A 409 -3.39 36.34 11.95
C ASP A 409 -4.68 36.02 12.73
N ARG A 410 -5.84 36.34 12.15
CA ARG A 410 -7.16 36.03 12.73
C ARG A 410 -7.70 34.64 12.34
N LEU A 411 -7.08 33.96 11.38
CA LEU A 411 -7.52 32.65 10.93
C LEU A 411 -7.31 31.58 12.01
N ASP A 412 -8.07 30.49 11.94
CA ASP A 412 -7.75 29.30 12.74
C ASP A 412 -6.41 28.67 12.30
N TRP A 413 -5.98 27.62 13.01
CA TRP A 413 -4.69 26.96 12.71
C TRP A 413 -4.61 26.42 11.28
N GLU A 414 -5.65 25.75 10.81
CA GLU A 414 -5.65 25.03 9.53
C GLU A 414 -5.70 26.02 8.36
N ALA A 415 -6.53 27.06 8.47
CA ALA A 415 -6.60 28.14 7.50
C ALA A 415 -5.31 28.98 7.52
N TRP A 416 -4.74 29.26 8.68
CA TRP A 416 -3.48 30.02 8.79
C TRP A 416 -2.30 29.28 8.15
N ILE A 417 -2.13 27.99 8.44
CA ILE A 417 -1.03 27.21 7.87
C ILE A 417 -1.21 27.00 6.36
N THR A 418 -2.44 26.77 5.92
CA THR A 418 -2.80 26.61 4.50
C THR A 418 -2.52 27.89 3.73
N ALA A 419 -2.95 29.05 4.25
CA ALA A 419 -2.68 30.35 3.63
C ALA A 419 -1.18 30.61 3.50
N ASN A 420 -0.39 30.37 4.56
CA ASN A 420 1.04 30.67 4.53
C ASN A 420 1.88 29.69 3.69
N ILE A 421 1.47 28.42 3.57
CA ILE A 421 2.20 27.43 2.76
C ILE A 421 1.80 27.50 1.28
N PHE A 422 0.51 27.68 0.98
CA PHE A 422 -0.01 27.55 -0.38
C PHE A 422 -0.24 28.88 -1.10
N GLN A 423 0.15 30.01 -0.48
CA GLN A 423 0.13 31.29 -1.17
C GLN A 423 1.05 31.24 -2.40
N LYS A 424 0.46 31.31 -3.58
CA LYS A 424 1.19 31.31 -4.85
C LYS A 424 1.91 32.64 -5.05
N ASN A 425 3.10 32.58 -5.64
CA ASN A 425 3.89 33.72 -6.11
C ASN A 425 4.16 34.80 -5.05
N CYS A 426 4.11 34.44 -3.76
CA CYS A 426 4.44 35.37 -2.69
C CYS A 426 5.92 35.23 -2.36
N LYS A 427 6.68 36.29 -2.64
CA LYS A 427 8.10 36.41 -2.28
C LYS A 427 8.28 37.39 -1.13
N PHE A 428 9.34 37.18 -0.35
CA PHE A 428 9.78 38.08 0.70
C PHE A 428 11.30 37.99 0.82
N MET A 429 11.99 39.14 0.75
CA MET A 429 13.46 39.20 0.75
C MET A 429 14.08 38.23 -0.26
N ASP A 430 13.57 38.22 -1.50
CA ASP A 430 13.97 37.34 -2.62
C ASP A 430 13.71 35.83 -2.45
N PHE A 431 13.22 35.40 -1.29
CA PHE A 431 12.82 34.01 -1.05
C PHE A 431 11.33 33.80 -1.28
N ASP A 432 10.96 32.58 -1.68
CA ASP A 432 9.57 32.14 -1.62
C ASP A 432 9.07 32.17 -0.17
N TRP A 433 7.97 32.87 0.08
CA TRP A 433 7.41 33.05 1.42
C TRP A 433 7.16 31.72 2.13
N SER A 434 6.63 30.72 1.42
CA SER A 434 6.36 29.40 1.98
C SER A 434 7.61 28.71 2.53
N HIS A 435 8.78 28.93 1.92
CA HIS A 435 10.05 28.37 2.37
C HIS A 435 10.52 29.07 3.63
N LEU A 436 10.52 30.41 3.62
CA LEU A 436 10.89 31.22 4.78
C LEU A 436 9.98 30.92 5.97
N PHE A 437 8.67 30.92 5.77
CA PHE A 437 7.66 30.61 6.78
C PHE A 437 7.92 29.26 7.46
N LEU A 438 8.15 28.20 6.67
CA LEU A 438 8.42 26.86 7.20
C LEU A 438 9.75 26.79 7.93
N PHE A 439 10.76 27.52 7.45
CA PHE A 439 12.06 27.59 8.12
C PHE A 439 11.95 28.30 9.47
N VAL A 440 11.24 29.43 9.54
CA VAL A 440 10.98 30.14 10.80
C VAL A 440 10.21 29.25 11.77
N CYS A 441 9.12 28.59 11.33
CA CYS A 441 8.41 27.60 12.15
C CYS A 441 9.36 26.52 12.68
N TRP A 442 10.26 26.00 11.85
CA TRP A 442 11.22 24.98 12.28
C TRP A 442 12.21 25.49 13.33
N TYR A 443 12.67 26.74 13.23
CA TYR A 443 13.54 27.36 14.23
C TYR A 443 12.80 27.65 15.53
N ILE A 444 11.57 28.14 15.48
CA ILE A 444 10.70 28.30 16.66
C ILE A 444 10.57 26.95 17.39
N TRP A 445 10.27 25.88 16.65
CA TRP A 445 10.17 24.52 17.21
C TRP A 445 11.47 24.03 17.84
N LYS A 446 12.61 24.23 17.16
CA LYS A 446 13.93 23.86 17.68
C LYS A 446 14.30 24.63 18.94
N TRP A 447 14.09 25.94 18.94
CA TRP A 447 14.37 26.82 20.06
C TRP A 447 13.56 26.38 21.29
N ARG A 448 12.24 26.18 21.12
CA ARG A 448 11.37 25.68 22.18
C ARG A 448 11.78 24.31 22.72
N ASN A 449 12.24 23.39 21.86
CA ASN A 449 12.68 22.09 22.36
C ASN A 449 14.02 22.17 23.09
N LYS A 450 14.93 23.04 22.64
CA LYS A 450 16.22 23.27 23.32
C LYS A 450 15.99 23.87 24.71
N SER A 451 15.10 24.85 24.84
CA SER A 451 14.79 25.48 26.14
C SER A 451 14.20 24.49 27.14
N ILE A 452 13.29 23.60 26.72
CA ILE A 452 12.71 22.55 27.59
C ILE A 452 13.74 21.50 27.99
N LEU A 453 14.65 21.12 27.08
CA LEU A 453 15.72 20.17 27.41
C LEU A 453 16.71 20.76 28.42
N ILE A 454 17.02 22.05 28.31
CA ILE A 454 17.88 22.75 29.27
C ILE A 454 17.18 22.88 30.64
N SER A 455 15.87 23.20 30.65
CA SER A 455 15.10 23.31 31.91
C SER A 455 14.95 21.96 32.61
N THR A 456 14.88 20.84 31.88
CA THR A 456 14.80 19.50 32.47
C THR A 456 16.16 18.97 32.95
N SER A 457 17.29 19.44 32.39
CA SER A 457 18.63 19.14 32.92
C SER A 457 18.99 19.92 34.19
N ARG A 458 18.27 21.00 34.51
CA ARG A 458 18.48 21.80 35.74
C ARG A 458 17.66 21.31 36.94
N VAL A 459 16.86 20.25 36.76
CA VAL A 459 16.03 19.63 37.82
C VAL A 459 16.41 18.16 38.01
N ARG A 460 17.71 17.85 37.90
CA ARG A 460 18.27 16.56 38.31
C ARG A 460 19.38 16.78 39.30
#